data_AF-A0A499VB94-F1
#
_entry.id   AF-A0A499VB94-F1
#
_cell.length_a   1.000
_cell.length_b   1.000
_cell.length_c   1.000
_cell.angle_alpha   90.00
_cell.angle_beta   90.00
_cell.angle_gamma   90.00
#
_symmetry.space_group_name_H-M   'P 1'
#
loop_
_entity.id
_entity.type
_entity.pdbx_description
1 polymer ?
#
loop_
_entity_poly.entity_id
_entity_poly.type
_entity_poly.pdbx_seq_one_letter_code
_entity_poly.pdbx_strand_id
1 'polypeptide(L)'
;MHLDELRDLLTRHARPDWSTDIEGVRPSKFESPYPPTPTTSGTVLALIAQGTKRLALGERVYEYRAGQYLVASVDLPITGNFTEASPEEPALGFGLTLGYESPSQFSREYRRQFGTPPSQDAGHLSPSGRARAAALP
;
A
#
# COMPACT_ATOMS: atom_id res chain seq x y z
N MET A 1 2.05 -15.50 -15.17
CA MET A 1 2.26 -16.41 -14.03
C MET A 1 2.04 -15.70 -12.69
N HIS A 2 2.88 -14.76 -12.25
CA HIS A 2 2.69 -14.10 -10.94
C HIS A 2 1.45 -13.18 -10.83
N LEU A 3 1.11 -12.45 -11.90
CA LEU A 3 -0.08 -11.58 -11.91
C LEU A 3 -1.39 -12.37 -12.01
N ASP A 4 -1.38 -13.52 -12.69
CA ASP A 4 -2.58 -14.36 -12.87
C ASP A 4 -2.98 -14.99 -11.53
N GLU A 5 -2.00 -15.54 -10.80
CA GLU A 5 -2.22 -16.04 -9.44
C GLU A 5 -2.75 -14.94 -8.50
N LEU A 6 -2.20 -13.72 -8.60
CA LEU A 6 -2.71 -12.60 -7.82
C LEU A 6 -4.16 -12.26 -8.18
N ARG A 7 -4.52 -12.25 -9.47
CA ARG A 7 -5.91 -12.03 -9.90
C ARG A 7 -6.85 -13.09 -9.33
N ASP A 8 -6.44 -14.36 -9.32
CA ASP A 8 -7.22 -15.45 -8.75
C ASP A 8 -7.44 -15.25 -7.24
N LEU A 9 -6.37 -14.86 -6.52
CA LEU A 9 -6.46 -14.57 -5.09
C LEU A 9 -7.37 -13.37 -4.80
N LEU A 10 -7.22 -12.27 -5.54
CA LEU A 10 -8.05 -11.08 -5.36
C LEU A 10 -9.52 -11.36 -5.70
N THR A 11 -9.78 -12.13 -6.75
CA THR A 11 -11.13 -12.55 -7.12
C THR A 11 -11.80 -13.37 -6.02
N ARG A 12 -11.03 -14.26 -5.36
CA ARG A 12 -11.55 -15.12 -4.29
C ARG A 12 -11.73 -14.40 -2.95
N HIS A 13 -10.84 -13.44 -2.64
CA HIS A 13 -10.72 -12.88 -1.29
C HIS A 13 -11.16 -11.43 -1.15
N ALA A 14 -11.42 -10.70 -2.24
CA ALA A 14 -11.97 -9.35 -2.15
C ALA A 14 -13.38 -9.35 -1.53
N ARG A 15 -13.55 -8.51 -0.51
CA ARG A 15 -14.82 -8.30 0.20
C ARG A 15 -15.27 -6.85 0.05
N PRO A 16 -16.58 -6.54 0.13
CA PRO A 16 -17.08 -5.17 0.01
C PRO A 16 -16.55 -4.19 1.06
N ASP A 17 -16.20 -4.69 2.24
CA ASP A 17 -15.61 -3.94 3.36
C ASP A 17 -14.07 -3.83 3.27
N TRP A 18 -13.47 -4.39 2.23
CA TRP A 18 -12.03 -4.43 1.97
C TRP A 18 -11.20 -5.15 3.05
N SER A 19 -11.83 -5.97 3.89
CA SER A 19 -11.15 -6.70 4.95
C SER A 19 -10.49 -8.01 4.46
N THR A 20 -9.47 -8.45 5.19
CA THR A 20 -8.84 -9.77 5.05
C THR A 20 -8.19 -10.14 6.38
N ASP A 21 -7.87 -11.41 6.56
CA ASP A 21 -7.20 -11.93 7.78
C ASP A 21 -5.70 -11.58 7.80
N ILE A 22 -5.18 -10.99 6.72
CA ILE A 22 -3.80 -10.50 6.64
C ILE A 22 -3.77 -9.02 7.02
N GLU A 23 -3.15 -8.72 8.16
CA GLU A 23 -2.99 -7.35 8.67
C GLU A 23 -2.41 -6.41 7.60
N GLY A 24 -3.01 -5.23 7.45
CA GLY A 24 -2.58 -4.18 6.53
C GLY A 24 -2.87 -4.45 5.05
N VAL A 25 -3.22 -5.68 4.65
CA VAL A 25 -3.61 -5.96 3.26
C VAL A 25 -5.08 -5.62 3.05
N ARG A 26 -5.41 -5.03 1.90
CA ARG A 26 -6.77 -4.64 1.51
C ARG A 26 -7.01 -5.02 0.06
N PRO A 27 -7.54 -6.22 -0.21
CA PRO A 27 -7.93 -6.65 -1.54
C PRO A 27 -9.12 -5.82 -2.03
N SER A 28 -9.15 -5.53 -3.33
CA SER A 28 -10.22 -4.75 -3.95
C SER A 28 -10.64 -5.35 -5.28
N LYS A 29 -11.96 -5.39 -5.48
CA LYS A 29 -12.62 -5.84 -6.71
C LYS A 29 -13.72 -4.85 -7.05
N PHE A 30 -13.73 -4.36 -8.28
CA PHE A 30 -14.79 -3.51 -8.82
C PHE A 30 -15.27 -4.10 -10.14
N GLU A 31 -16.58 -4.28 -10.30
CA GLU A 31 -17.21 -4.87 -11.49
C GLU A 31 -17.87 -3.83 -12.39
N SER A 32 -17.72 -2.54 -12.07
CA SER A 32 -18.24 -1.42 -12.86
C SER A 32 -17.30 -0.23 -12.73
N PRO A 33 -17.17 0.62 -13.77
CA PRO A 33 -16.47 1.88 -13.61
C PRO A 33 -17.32 2.79 -12.73
N TYR A 34 -16.67 3.79 -12.13
CA TYR A 34 -17.35 4.80 -11.34
C TYR A 34 -16.74 6.18 -11.58
N PRO A 35 -17.47 7.28 -11.30
CA PRO A 35 -16.95 8.63 -11.47
C PRO A 35 -15.72 8.88 -10.60
N PRO A 36 -14.81 9.79 -11.01
CA PRO A 36 -13.68 10.22 -10.17
C PRO A 36 -14.18 10.64 -8.77
N THR A 37 -13.74 9.91 -7.73
CA THR A 37 -14.23 10.08 -6.37
C THR A 37 -13.11 10.62 -5.46
N PRO A 38 -13.32 11.73 -4.73
CA PRO A 38 -12.35 12.25 -3.78
C PRO A 38 -12.15 11.30 -2.60
N THR A 39 -10.89 11.10 -2.19
CA THR A 39 -10.50 10.28 -1.04
C THR A 39 -9.08 10.67 -0.60
N THR A 40 -8.52 9.96 0.37
CA THR A 40 -7.11 10.09 0.74
C THR A 40 -6.36 8.80 0.42
N SER A 41 -5.09 8.89 0.05
CA SER A 41 -4.31 7.73 -0.39
C SER A 41 -3.99 6.74 0.74
N GLY A 42 -3.99 7.20 1.99
CA GLY A 42 -3.30 6.59 3.10
C GLY A 42 -1.78 6.54 2.87
N THR A 43 -1.07 5.96 3.85
CA THR A 43 0.30 5.47 3.64
C THR A 43 0.20 4.05 3.13
N VAL A 44 0.47 3.84 1.84
CA VAL A 44 0.10 2.58 1.16
C VAL A 44 1.05 2.24 0.02
N LEU A 45 1.30 0.94 -0.18
CA LEU A 45 1.66 0.39 -1.47
C LEU A 45 0.38 -0.13 -2.12
N ALA A 46 -0.03 0.40 -3.26
CA ALA A 46 -1.17 -0.13 -4.00
C ALA A 46 -0.73 -0.69 -5.35
N LEU A 47 -1.12 -1.93 -5.65
CA LEU A 47 -0.81 -2.61 -6.90
C LEU A 47 -2.09 -2.87 -7.70
N ILE A 48 -2.02 -2.64 -9.01
CA ILE A 48 -3.10 -2.93 -9.95
C ILE A 48 -2.83 -4.30 -10.57
N ALA A 49 -3.71 -5.26 -10.34
CA ALA A 49 -3.62 -6.60 -10.92
C ALA A 49 -4.41 -6.70 -12.24
N GLN A 50 -5.53 -5.98 -12.36
CA GLN A 50 -6.37 -5.93 -13.54
C GLN A 50 -7.11 -4.60 -13.66
N GLY A 51 -7.36 -4.16 -14.89
CA GLY A 51 -8.03 -2.89 -15.20
C GLY A 51 -7.11 -1.67 -15.13
N THR A 52 -7.73 -0.51 -15.26
CA THR A 52 -7.05 0.80 -15.34
C THR A 52 -7.52 1.70 -14.21
N LYS A 53 -6.59 2.07 -13.31
CA LYS A 53 -6.82 3.01 -12.22
C LYS A 53 -6.34 4.39 -12.64
N ARG A 54 -7.24 5.36 -12.60
CA ARG A 54 -6.92 6.78 -12.76
C ARG A 54 -6.90 7.46 -11.40
N LEU A 55 -5.88 8.27 -11.15
CA LEU A 55 -5.67 8.96 -9.88
C LEU A 55 -5.18 10.39 -10.14
N ALA A 56 -5.92 11.38 -9.66
CA ALA A 56 -5.56 12.78 -9.72
C ALA A 56 -5.00 13.24 -8.37
N LEU A 57 -3.89 14.00 -8.42
CA LEU A 57 -3.27 14.68 -7.29
C LEU A 57 -3.04 16.14 -7.69
N GLY A 58 -3.89 17.03 -7.19
CA GLY A 58 -3.98 18.41 -7.70
C GLY A 58 -4.31 18.39 -9.20
N GLU A 59 -3.50 19.07 -10.00
CA GLU A 59 -3.67 19.15 -11.46
C GLU A 59 -3.06 17.96 -12.22
N ARG A 60 -2.32 17.09 -11.54
CA ARG A 60 -1.64 15.96 -12.17
C ARG A 60 -2.53 14.73 -12.15
N VAL A 61 -2.62 14.06 -13.29
CA VAL A 61 -3.34 12.80 -13.44
C VAL A 61 -2.34 11.69 -13.73
N TYR A 62 -2.43 10.62 -12.96
CA TYR A 62 -1.66 9.39 -13.13
C TYR A 62 -2.60 8.27 -13.53
N GLU A 63 -2.14 7.41 -14.44
CA GLU A 63 -2.84 6.21 -14.84
C GLU A 63 -1.97 5.00 -14.55
N TYR A 64 -2.56 4.03 -13.86
CA TYR A 64 -1.91 2.78 -13.47
C TYR A 64 -2.69 1.63 -14.10
N ARG A 65 -1.97 0.79 -14.85
CA ARG A 65 -2.49 -0.43 -15.47
C ARG A 65 -1.99 -1.67 -14.74
N ALA A 66 -2.47 -2.83 -15.15
CA ALA A 66 -2.05 -4.13 -14.62
C ALA A 66 -0.51 -4.24 -14.52
N GLY A 67 -0.02 -4.67 -13.36
CA GLY A 67 1.41 -4.78 -13.03
C GLY A 67 2.06 -3.50 -12.52
N GLN A 68 1.40 -2.35 -12.64
CA GLN A 68 1.90 -1.10 -12.06
C GLN A 68 1.42 -0.93 -10.62
N TYR A 69 2.20 -0.17 -9.86
CA TYR A 69 1.92 0.13 -8.46
C TYR A 69 2.24 1.59 -8.15
N LEU A 70 1.70 2.06 -7.04
CA LEU A 70 2.05 3.34 -6.43
C LEU A 70 2.44 3.13 -4.97
N VAL A 71 3.33 3.98 -4.47
CA VAL A 71 3.69 4.05 -3.06
C VAL A 71 3.46 5.46 -2.56
N ALA A 72 2.64 5.61 -1.53
CA ALA A 72 2.43 6.85 -0.83
C ALA A 72 3.00 6.71 0.59
N SER A 73 4.00 7.54 0.93
CA SER A 73 4.60 7.58 2.27
C SER A 73 3.89 8.54 3.22
N VAL A 74 2.93 9.31 2.72
CA VAL A 74 2.10 10.25 3.46
C VAL A 74 0.67 10.16 2.92
N ASP A 75 -0.30 10.53 3.75
CA ASP A 75 -1.69 10.56 3.32
C ASP A 75 -1.96 11.78 2.44
N LEU A 76 -2.20 11.56 1.14
CA LEU A 76 -2.40 12.61 0.14
C LEU A 76 -3.88 12.72 -0.26
N PRO A 77 -4.43 13.94 -0.42
CA PRO A 77 -5.75 14.12 -1.00
C PRO A 77 -5.70 13.78 -2.49
N ILE A 78 -6.53 12.83 -2.90
CA ILE A 78 -6.56 12.31 -4.27
C ILE A 78 -8.00 12.21 -4.77
N THR A 79 -8.18 12.21 -6.09
CA THR A 79 -9.43 11.80 -6.73
C THR A 79 -9.15 10.57 -7.55
N GLY A 80 -9.81 9.45 -7.26
CA GLY A 80 -9.49 8.17 -7.90
C GLY A 80 -10.71 7.43 -8.43
N ASN A 81 -10.53 6.72 -9.54
CA ASN A 81 -11.53 5.79 -10.05
C ASN A 81 -10.92 4.68 -10.93
N PHE A 82 -11.65 3.57 -11.06
CA PHE A 82 -11.41 2.61 -12.13
C PHE A 82 -12.26 2.98 -13.34
N THR A 83 -11.65 2.97 -14.54
CA THR A 83 -12.28 3.53 -15.75
C THR A 83 -12.92 2.50 -16.67
N GLU A 84 -12.52 1.23 -16.60
CA GLU A 84 -12.85 0.19 -17.61
C GLU A 84 -13.42 -1.11 -17.02
N ALA A 85 -13.70 -1.16 -15.72
CA ALA A 85 -14.11 -2.40 -15.05
C ALA A 85 -15.49 -2.91 -15.50
N SER A 86 -15.65 -4.22 -15.71
CA SER A 86 -16.94 -4.87 -15.95
C SER A 86 -17.09 -6.17 -15.13
N PRO A 87 -18.26 -6.82 -15.10
CA PRO A 87 -18.41 -8.14 -14.47
C PRO A 87 -17.54 -9.22 -15.13
N GLU A 88 -17.34 -9.14 -16.45
CA GLU A 88 -16.50 -10.06 -17.22
C GLU A 88 -15.00 -9.77 -17.06
N GLU A 89 -14.64 -8.48 -16.95
CA GLU A 89 -13.27 -8.03 -16.72
C GLU A 89 -13.22 -7.05 -15.53
N PRO A 90 -13.27 -7.57 -14.29
CA PRO A 90 -13.29 -6.71 -13.10
C PRO A 90 -11.96 -5.98 -12.93
N ALA A 91 -11.99 -4.77 -12.39
CA ALA A 91 -10.78 -4.14 -11.88
C ALA A 91 -10.36 -4.81 -10.56
N LEU A 92 -9.11 -5.26 -10.51
CA LEU A 92 -8.54 -5.96 -9.36
C LEU A 92 -7.27 -5.25 -8.92
N GLY A 93 -7.13 -5.09 -7.61
CA GLY A 93 -5.90 -4.58 -7.01
C GLY A 93 -5.87 -4.84 -5.51
N PHE A 94 -4.74 -4.56 -4.88
CA PHE A 94 -4.67 -4.53 -3.43
C PHE A 94 -3.89 -3.32 -2.94
N GLY A 95 -4.23 -2.88 -1.73
CA GLY A 95 -3.40 -1.97 -0.95
C GLY A 95 -2.74 -2.71 0.21
N LEU A 96 -1.47 -2.40 0.48
CA LEU A 96 -0.76 -2.76 1.70
C LEU A 96 -0.51 -1.47 2.49
N THR A 97 -1.12 -1.35 3.65
CA THR A 97 -0.87 -0.25 4.59
C THR A 97 0.61 -0.26 4.98
N LEU A 98 1.23 0.92 4.90
CA LEU A 98 2.63 1.13 5.25
C LEU A 98 2.73 1.99 6.51
N GLY A 99 3.86 1.84 7.21
CA GLY A 99 4.15 2.59 8.43
C GLY A 99 3.68 1.88 9.70
N TYR A 100 3.96 2.51 10.84
CA TYR A 100 3.57 2.01 12.14
C TYR A 100 2.30 2.70 12.62
N GLU A 101 1.34 1.92 13.10
CA GLU A 101 0.08 2.36 13.66
C GLU A 101 0.25 3.05 15.02
N SER A 102 1.31 2.69 15.77
CA SER A 102 1.61 3.31 17.06
C SER A 102 3.10 3.21 17.43
N PRO A 103 3.61 4.08 18.34
CA PRO A 103 4.95 3.94 18.92
C PRO A 103 5.16 2.58 19.58
N SER A 104 4.11 1.99 20.15
CA SER A 104 4.15 0.67 20.77
C SER A 104 4.34 -0.45 19.74
N GLN A 105 3.66 -0.38 18.59
CA GLN A 105 3.87 -1.34 17.49
C GLN A 105 5.29 -1.21 16.93
N PHE A 106 5.75 0.03 16.69
CA PHE A 106 7.12 0.30 16.28
C PHE A 106 8.14 -0.33 17.25
N SER A 107 8.01 -0.06 18.55
CA SER A 107 8.92 -0.60 19.56
C SER A 107 8.93 -2.12 19.63
N ARG A 108 7.77 -2.78 19.42
CA ARG A 108 7.68 -4.24 19.35
C ARG A 108 8.37 -4.81 18.12
N GLU A 109 8.06 -4.32 16.93
CA GLU A 109 8.68 -4.79 15.68
C GLU A 109 10.17 -4.50 15.65
N TYR A 110 10.58 -3.31 16.11
CA TYR A 110 11.98 -2.96 16.26
C TYR A 110 12.72 -3.93 17.19
N ARG A 111 12.17 -4.22 18.37
CA ARG A 111 12.79 -5.21 19.28
C ARG A 111 12.82 -6.61 18.65
N ARG A 112 11.77 -7.02 17.94
CA ARG A 112 11.72 -8.32 17.24
C ARG A 112 12.84 -8.44 16.21
N GLN A 113 13.13 -7.36 15.48
CA GLN A 113 14.12 -7.36 14.42
C GLN A 113 15.55 -7.11 14.91
N PHE A 114 15.74 -6.32 15.97
CA PHE A 114 17.05 -5.84 16.44
C PHE A 114 17.42 -6.30 17.87
N GLY A 115 16.55 -7.04 18.56
CA GLY A 115 16.80 -7.64 19.88
C GLY A 115 16.62 -6.69 21.08
N THR A 116 16.59 -5.38 20.87
CA THR A 116 16.45 -4.36 21.93
C THR A 116 15.41 -3.30 21.52
N PRO A 117 14.68 -2.67 22.45
CA PRO A 117 13.78 -1.57 22.08
C PRO A 117 14.56 -0.33 21.59
N PRO A 118 13.93 0.50 20.74
CA PRO A 118 14.60 1.63 20.08
C PRO A 118 15.08 2.69 21.08
N SER A 119 14.44 2.84 22.24
CA SER A 119 14.89 3.77 23.29
C SER A 119 16.22 3.38 23.93
N GLN A 120 16.54 2.08 23.96
CA GLN A 120 17.83 1.59 24.46
C GLN A 120 18.89 1.64 23.35
N ASP A 121 18.54 1.27 22.12
CA ASP A 121 19.48 1.34 20.99
C ASP A 121 19.90 2.78 20.67
N ALA A 122 18.97 3.74 20.77
CA ALA A 122 19.26 5.16 20.61
C ALA A 122 20.29 5.66 21.64
N GLY A 123 20.37 5.05 22.83
CA GLY A 123 21.39 5.35 23.83
C GLY A 123 22.82 4.99 23.41
N HIS A 124 22.98 4.12 22.40
CA HIS A 124 24.27 3.76 21.81
C HIS A 124 24.70 4.68 20.65
N LEU A 125 23.79 5.53 20.15
CA LEU A 125 24.08 6.57 19.16
C LEU A 125 24.73 7.77 19.87
N SER A 126 26.05 7.70 20.13
CA SER A 126 26.81 8.84 20.62
C SER A 126 26.64 10.06 19.67
N PRO A 127 26.39 11.29 20.16
CA PRO A 127 26.21 12.48 19.33
C PRO A 127 27.47 12.92 18.55
N SER A 128 28.59 12.20 18.67
CA SER A 128 29.87 12.50 17.99
C SER A 128 30.22 11.58 16.82
N GLY A 129 29.37 10.62 16.46
CA GLY A 129 29.63 9.70 15.34
C GLY A 129 29.10 10.24 14.01
N ARG A 130 29.98 10.73 13.13
CA ARG A 130 29.65 10.88 11.69
C ARG A 130 29.00 9.58 11.23
N ALA A 131 27.75 9.65 10.79
CA ALA A 131 27.03 8.51 10.23
C ALA A 131 27.84 7.93 9.06
N ARG A 132 28.58 6.85 9.30
CA ARG A 132 28.93 5.93 8.23
C ARG A 132 27.64 5.20 7.92
N ALA A 133 27.00 5.60 6.81
CA ALA A 133 25.95 4.80 6.20
C ALA A 133 26.50 3.38 6.03
N ALA A 134 26.02 2.46 6.86
CA ALA A 134 26.19 1.04 6.62
C ALA A 134 25.47 0.76 5.31
N ALA A 135 26.23 0.42 4.28
CA ALA A 135 25.69 -0.16 3.08
C ALA A 135 24.89 -1.40 3.50
N LEU A 136 23.59 -1.37 3.24
CA LEU A 136 22.74 -2.56 3.31
C LEU A 136 23.14 -3.50 2.16
N PRO A 137 23.10 -4.83 2.38
CA PRO A 137 23.46 -5.82 1.38
C PRO A 137 22.53 -5.81 0.15
#